data_AF-A0A7G8ZK13-F1
#
_entry.id   AF-A0A7G8ZK13-F1
#
_cell.length_a   1.000
_cell.length_b   1.000
_cell.length_c   1.000
_cell.angle_alpha   90.00
_cell.angle_beta   90.00
_cell.angle_gamma   90.00
#
_symmetry.space_group_name_H-M   'P 1'
#
loop_
_entity.id
_entity.type
_entity.pdbx_description
1 polymer ?
#
loop_
_entity_poly.entity_id
_entity_poly.type
_entity_poly.pdbx_seq_one_letter_code
_entity_poly.pdbx_strand_id
1 'polypeptide(L)'
;MLRLLGVIFVLMSATATAQEAEDWPPPPGPICGEIESGVEADFRFHELQLTAENYRQDMDAMNSHVRRWIYQNSEAGREAFSWEVQMAWHNNMTAIHLYVLRLEAMSAEGEDQQLAIDRFCDALSSAFIMD
;
A
#
# COMPACT_ATOMS: atom_id res chain seq x y z
N MET A 1 -15.38 39.16 36.55
CA MET A 1 -16.09 37.95 36.12
C MET A 1 -15.28 37.28 35.02
N LEU A 2 -15.06 35.98 35.19
CA LEU A 2 -14.20 35.09 34.41
C LEU A 2 -14.90 34.58 33.15
N ARG A 3 -14.10 34.07 32.18
CA ARG A 3 -14.40 33.18 31.04
C ARG A 3 -14.71 33.82 29.69
N LEU A 4 -13.77 33.66 28.75
CA LEU A 4 -13.93 32.79 27.56
C LEU A 4 -12.61 32.75 26.77
N LEU A 5 -11.71 31.86 27.20
CA LEU A 5 -10.70 31.23 26.35
C LEU A 5 -11.37 29.98 25.77
N GLY A 6 -11.50 29.90 24.45
CA GLY A 6 -12.24 28.82 23.80
C GLY A 6 -11.79 28.61 22.35
N VAL A 7 -10.69 27.88 22.21
CA VAL A 7 -10.43 26.86 21.17
C VAL A 7 -10.65 27.28 19.70
N ILE A 8 -9.56 27.66 19.02
CA ILE A 8 -9.37 27.33 17.60
C ILE A 8 -7.89 26.97 17.42
N PHE A 9 -7.56 25.68 17.52
CA PHE A 9 -6.27 25.17 17.06
C PHE A 9 -6.38 23.70 16.67
N VAL A 10 -7.13 23.39 15.62
CA VAL A 10 -7.04 22.09 14.94
C VAL A 10 -7.34 22.30 13.45
N LEU A 11 -6.36 22.79 12.68
CA LEU A 11 -6.43 22.75 11.21
C LEU A 11 -5.05 22.63 10.52
N MET A 12 -3.96 22.38 11.24
CA MET A 12 -2.60 22.38 10.67
C MET A 12 -1.96 21.00 10.44
N SER A 13 -2.68 19.90 10.66
CA SER A 13 -2.08 18.55 10.56
C SER A 13 -2.30 17.82 9.22
N ALA A 14 -3.11 18.36 8.30
CA ALA A 14 -3.44 17.68 7.04
C ALA A 14 -2.51 18.08 5.86
N THR A 15 -1.80 19.20 5.96
CA THR A 15 -0.94 19.71 4.87
C THR A 15 0.49 19.15 4.94
N ALA A 16 0.94 18.67 6.10
CA ALA A 16 2.29 18.13 6.25
C ALA A 16 2.51 16.83 5.46
N THR A 17 1.49 15.97 5.37
CA THR A 17 1.62 14.65 4.74
C THR A 17 1.57 14.66 3.21
N ALA A 18 0.97 15.70 2.61
CA ALA A 18 0.89 15.82 1.15
C ALA A 18 2.18 16.40 0.56
N GLN A 19 2.82 17.31 1.30
CA GLN A 19 4.01 18.02 0.84
C GLN A 19 5.29 17.20 1.01
N GLU A 20 5.35 16.30 2.01
CA GLU A 20 6.45 15.32 2.14
C GLU A 20 6.44 14.23 1.06
N ALA A 21 5.31 14.02 0.37
CA ALA A 21 5.22 13.04 -0.72
C ALA A 21 5.76 13.56 -2.06
N GLU A 22 5.80 14.88 -2.24
CA GLU A 22 6.25 15.54 -3.49
C GLU A 22 7.77 15.64 -3.63
N ASP A 23 8.53 15.52 -2.53
CA ASP A 23 10.00 15.69 -2.50
C ASP A 23 10.79 14.36 -2.62
N TRP A 24 10.13 13.24 -2.92
CA TRP A 24 10.83 11.96 -3.12
C TRP A 24 11.45 11.88 -4.51
N PRO A 25 12.76 11.58 -4.64
CA PRO A 25 13.40 11.43 -5.94
C PRO A 25 12.71 10.33 -6.76
N PRO A 26 12.54 10.50 -8.09
CA PRO A 26 11.99 9.45 -8.92
C PRO A 26 12.90 8.21 -8.81
N PRO A 27 12.33 7.02 -8.58
CA PRO A 27 13.12 5.82 -8.36
C PRO A 27 14.03 5.50 -9.56
N PRO A 28 15.28 5.06 -9.33
CA PRO A 28 16.22 4.69 -10.38
C PRO A 28 15.84 3.35 -11.01
N GLY A 29 14.98 3.35 -12.03
CA GLY A 29 14.58 2.11 -12.74
C GLY A 29 13.93 1.06 -11.81
N PRO A 30 13.66 -0.15 -12.31
CA PRO A 30 13.23 -1.25 -11.46
C PRO A 30 14.39 -1.73 -10.58
N ILE A 31 14.15 -1.82 -9.27
CA ILE A 31 15.11 -2.28 -8.25
C ILE A 31 15.54 -3.71 -8.53
N CYS A 32 14.60 -4.56 -8.95
CA CYS A 32 14.84 -6.00 -9.08
C CYS A 32 15.41 -6.45 -10.43
N GLY A 33 15.52 -5.55 -11.41
CA GLY A 33 15.89 -5.94 -12.77
C GLY A 33 14.89 -6.94 -13.37
N GLU A 34 15.41 -8.02 -13.98
CA GLU A 34 14.60 -9.14 -14.48
C GLU A 34 14.24 -10.10 -13.34
N ILE A 35 12.95 -10.37 -13.14
CA ILE A 35 12.45 -11.27 -12.11
C ILE A 35 11.93 -12.55 -12.76
N GLU A 36 12.51 -13.70 -12.39
CA GLU A 36 11.90 -15.00 -12.64
C GLU A 36 10.76 -15.20 -11.65
N SER A 37 9.52 -15.24 -12.15
CA SER A 37 8.32 -15.41 -11.33
C SER A 37 7.67 -16.75 -11.65
N GLY A 38 7.23 -17.45 -10.60
CA GLY A 38 6.40 -18.65 -10.73
C GLY A 38 4.92 -18.35 -10.98
N VAL A 39 4.53 -17.07 -11.03
CA VAL A 39 3.16 -16.61 -11.25
C VAL A 39 2.95 -16.35 -12.74
N GLU A 40 1.78 -16.73 -13.26
CA GLU A 40 1.41 -16.44 -14.65
C GLU A 40 1.37 -14.92 -14.91
N ALA A 41 1.65 -14.53 -16.16
CA ALA A 41 1.94 -13.14 -16.49
C ALA A 41 0.76 -12.17 -16.29
N ASP A 42 -0.46 -12.66 -16.34
CA ASP A 42 -1.71 -11.94 -16.10
C ASP A 42 -2.05 -11.79 -14.62
N PHE A 43 -1.59 -12.73 -13.78
CA PHE A 43 -1.84 -12.72 -12.34
C PHE A 43 -0.67 -12.15 -11.53
N ARG A 44 0.36 -11.56 -12.14
CA ARG A 44 1.52 -11.06 -11.40
C ARG A 44 1.47 -9.56 -11.16
N PHE A 45 2.00 -9.14 -10.01
CA PHE A 45 2.29 -7.72 -9.77
C PHE A 45 3.54 -7.29 -10.53
N HIS A 46 3.56 -6.04 -10.98
CA HIS A 46 4.73 -5.44 -11.64
C HIS A 46 5.28 -4.28 -10.81
N GLU A 47 6.60 -4.20 -10.69
CA GLU A 47 7.26 -3.11 -9.96
C GLU A 47 6.82 -1.72 -10.44
N LEU A 48 6.62 -1.55 -11.75
CA LEU A 48 6.17 -0.27 -12.33
C LEU A 48 4.78 0.18 -11.87
N GLN A 49 3.97 -0.73 -11.33
CA GLN A 49 2.66 -0.43 -10.75
C GLN A 49 2.77 0.03 -9.29
N LEU A 50 3.93 -0.12 -8.65
CA LEU A 50 4.16 0.26 -7.25
C LEU A 50 4.50 1.75 -7.15
N THR A 51 3.51 2.58 -7.47
CA THR A 51 3.60 4.05 -7.42
C THR A 51 2.95 4.59 -6.15
N ALA A 52 3.34 5.80 -5.73
CA ALA A 52 2.73 6.48 -4.58
C ALA A 52 1.21 6.69 -4.77
N GLU A 53 0.77 6.96 -6.00
CA GLU A 53 -0.64 7.13 -6.33
C GLU A 53 -1.41 5.82 -6.15
N ASN A 54 -0.91 4.71 -6.69
CA ASN A 54 -1.56 3.41 -6.54
C ASN A 54 -1.59 2.98 -5.07
N TYR A 55 -0.49 3.16 -4.34
CA TYR A 55 -0.47 2.91 -2.89
C TYR A 55 -1.56 3.69 -2.14
N ARG A 56 -1.75 4.98 -2.46
CA ARG A 56 -2.82 5.80 -1.86
C ARG A 56 -4.20 5.24 -2.22
N GLN A 57 -4.42 4.86 -3.47
CA GLN A 57 -5.68 4.25 -3.90
C GLN A 57 -5.97 2.95 -3.17
N ASP A 58 -4.97 2.07 -3.02
CA ASP A 58 -5.12 0.80 -2.29
C ASP A 58 -5.40 1.03 -0.79
N MET A 59 -4.68 1.98 -0.17
CA MET A 59 -4.94 2.39 1.22
C MET A 59 -6.34 2.98 1.40
N ASP A 60 -6.80 3.81 0.48
CA ASP A 60 -8.14 4.39 0.51
C ASP A 60 -9.21 3.31 0.30
N ALA A 61 -8.99 2.36 -0.62
CA ALA A 61 -9.89 1.22 -0.84
C ALA A 61 -10.02 0.36 0.42
N MET A 62 -8.90 0.06 1.09
CA MET A 62 -8.87 -0.68 2.35
C MET A 62 -9.60 0.05 3.47
N ASN A 63 -9.38 1.36 3.61
CA ASN A 63 -9.98 2.17 4.67
C ASN A 63 -11.44 2.55 4.42
N SER A 64 -11.92 2.45 3.17
CA SER A 64 -13.27 2.85 2.78
C SER A 64 -14.09 1.69 2.22
N HIS A 65 -13.88 1.29 0.97
CA HIS A 65 -14.74 0.39 0.23
C HIS A 65 -14.70 -1.05 0.78
N VAL A 66 -13.51 -1.64 0.92
CA VAL A 66 -13.32 -3.01 1.42
C VAL A 66 -13.86 -3.12 2.84
N ARG A 67 -13.48 -2.17 3.71
CA ARG A 67 -13.99 -2.10 5.08
C ARG A 67 -15.51 -1.97 5.15
N ARG A 68 -16.10 -1.09 4.33
CA ARG A 68 -17.56 -0.92 4.27
C ARG A 68 -18.25 -2.19 3.80
N TRP A 69 -17.71 -2.86 2.80
CA TRP A 69 -18.27 -4.10 2.26
C TRP A 69 -18.31 -5.19 3.33
N ILE A 70 -17.21 -5.36 4.07
CA ILE A 70 -17.13 -6.31 5.21
C ILE A 70 -18.25 -6.03 6.22
N TYR A 71 -18.43 -4.77 6.63
CA TYR A 71 -19.47 -4.42 7.58
C TYR A 71 -20.88 -4.66 7.03
N GLN A 72 -21.15 -4.24 5.79
CA GLN A 72 -22.47 -4.42 5.17
C GLN A 72 -22.84 -5.89 5.02
N ASN A 73 -21.88 -6.76 4.67
CA ASN A 73 -22.11 -8.19 4.62
C ASN A 73 -22.42 -8.76 6.00
N SER A 74 -21.63 -8.39 7.01
CA SER A 74 -21.85 -8.82 8.39
C SER A 74 -23.20 -8.36 8.94
N GLU A 75 -23.59 -7.11 8.71
CA GLU A 75 -24.88 -6.55 9.15
C GLU A 75 -26.07 -7.21 8.44
N ALA A 76 -25.90 -7.61 7.18
CA ALA A 76 -26.90 -8.34 6.41
C ALA A 76 -26.99 -9.85 6.75
N GLY A 77 -26.21 -10.33 7.73
CA GLY A 77 -26.14 -11.74 8.11
C GLY A 77 -25.51 -12.64 7.04
N ARG A 78 -24.72 -12.05 6.13
CA ARG A 78 -23.96 -12.77 5.09
C ARG A 78 -22.55 -13.06 5.61
N GLU A 79 -21.80 -13.85 4.85
CA GLU A 79 -20.37 -14.02 5.10
C GLU A 79 -19.67 -12.67 4.97
N ALA A 80 -19.13 -12.16 6.09
CA ALA A 80 -18.45 -10.87 6.12
C ALA A 80 -17.27 -10.80 5.15
N PHE A 81 -16.63 -11.95 4.92
CA PHE A 81 -15.46 -12.12 4.08
C PHE A 81 -15.79 -13.04 2.89
N SER A 82 -16.77 -12.63 2.08
CA SER A 82 -17.11 -13.35 0.83
C SER A 82 -15.91 -13.45 -0.11
N TRP A 83 -15.97 -14.32 -1.12
CA TRP A 83 -14.92 -14.46 -2.13
C TRP A 83 -14.48 -13.11 -2.74
N GLU A 84 -15.43 -12.26 -3.09
CA GLU A 84 -15.13 -10.94 -3.68
C GLU A 84 -14.42 -10.00 -2.70
N VAL A 85 -14.79 -10.08 -1.41
CA VAL A 85 -14.10 -9.33 -0.34
C VAL A 85 -12.69 -9.89 -0.11
N GLN A 86 -12.51 -11.21 -0.19
CA GLN A 86 -11.21 -11.86 -0.09
C GLN A 86 -10.27 -11.40 -1.20
N MET A 87 -10.73 -11.41 -2.45
CA MET A 87 -9.97 -10.93 -3.60
C MET A 87 -9.57 -9.47 -3.44
N ALA A 88 -10.55 -8.60 -3.14
CA ALA A 88 -10.28 -7.17 -2.96
C ALA A 88 -9.29 -6.93 -1.81
N TRP A 89 -9.49 -7.57 -0.66
CA TRP A 89 -8.59 -7.45 0.48
C TRP A 89 -7.18 -7.92 0.14
N HIS A 90 -7.04 -9.11 -0.46
CA HIS A 90 -5.75 -9.69 -0.80
C HIS A 90 -4.98 -8.82 -1.79
N ASN A 91 -5.63 -8.40 -2.88
CA ASN A 91 -4.98 -7.60 -3.93
C ASN A 91 -4.50 -6.25 -3.39
N ASN A 92 -5.35 -5.54 -2.64
CA ASN A 92 -4.98 -4.24 -2.06
C ASN A 92 -3.89 -4.39 -0.99
N MET A 93 -4.00 -5.35 -0.08
CA MET A 93 -2.98 -5.58 0.96
C MET A 93 -1.63 -6.00 0.38
N THR A 94 -1.64 -6.80 -0.68
CA THR A 94 -0.43 -7.21 -1.39
C THR A 94 0.24 -6.01 -2.06
N ALA A 95 -0.52 -5.17 -2.77
CA ALA A 95 0.01 -3.94 -3.38
C ALA A 95 0.60 -2.98 -2.34
N ILE A 96 -0.11 -2.77 -1.22
CA ILE A 96 0.36 -1.97 -0.08
C ILE A 96 1.67 -2.53 0.48
N HIS A 97 1.74 -3.84 0.74
CA HIS A 97 2.92 -4.48 1.30
C HIS A 97 4.13 -4.38 0.37
N LEU A 98 3.94 -4.66 -0.91
CA LEU A 98 5.00 -4.55 -1.92
C LEU A 98 5.52 -3.12 -2.04
N TYR A 99 4.63 -2.12 -1.97
CA TYR A 99 5.05 -0.72 -2.00
C TYR A 99 5.88 -0.33 -0.76
N VAL A 100 5.52 -0.81 0.43
CA VAL A 100 6.31 -0.58 1.65
C VAL A 100 7.70 -1.22 1.54
N LEU A 101 7.78 -2.49 1.12
CA LEU A 101 9.07 -3.17 0.89
C LEU A 101 9.93 -2.44 -0.15
N ARG A 102 9.29 -1.89 -1.18
CA ARG A 102 9.98 -1.08 -2.18
C ARG A 102 10.59 0.19 -1.57
N LEU A 103 9.86 0.89 -0.71
CA LEU A 103 10.38 2.06 0.01
C LEU A 103 11.53 1.67 0.95
N GLU A 104 11.42 0.53 1.64
CA GLU A 104 12.51 -0.01 2.48
C GLU A 104 13.76 -0.29 1.63
N ALA A 105 13.62 -0.96 0.49
CA ALA A 105 14.73 -1.22 -0.43
C ALA A 105 15.36 0.07 -1.00
N MET A 106 14.55 1.10 -1.28
CA MET A 106 15.04 2.40 -1.76
C MET A 106 15.75 3.23 -0.68
N SER A 107 15.37 3.06 0.59
CA SER A 107 15.88 3.86 1.71
C SER A 107 16.99 3.17 2.50
N ALA A 108 17.21 1.86 2.28
CA ALA A 108 18.27 1.12 2.93
C ALA A 108 19.64 1.53 2.40
N GLU A 109 20.59 1.68 3.32
CA GLU A 109 21.98 2.07 3.03
C GLU A 109 22.95 1.13 3.76
N GLY A 110 24.20 1.08 3.29
CA GLY A 110 25.24 0.29 3.94
C GLY A 110 25.01 -1.23 3.85
N GLU A 111 25.24 -1.93 4.95
CA GLU A 111 25.20 -3.40 4.99
C GLU A 111 23.78 -3.97 4.82
N ASP A 112 22.74 -3.18 5.11
CA ASP A 112 21.34 -3.62 5.04
C ASP A 112 20.71 -3.45 3.64
N GLN A 113 21.37 -2.72 2.74
CA GLN A 113 20.81 -2.37 1.42
C GLN A 113 20.45 -3.61 0.60
N GLN A 114 21.40 -4.55 0.46
CA GLN A 114 21.16 -5.75 -0.34
C GLN A 114 20.04 -6.62 0.26
N LEU A 115 19.99 -6.72 1.59
CA LEU A 115 18.95 -7.49 2.27
C LEU A 115 17.55 -6.91 2.04
N ALA A 116 17.42 -5.59 2.03
CA ALA A 116 16.14 -4.93 1.75
C ALA A 116 15.71 -5.14 0.28
N ILE A 117 16.66 -5.06 -0.66
CA ILE A 117 16.44 -5.38 -2.07
C ILE A 117 15.97 -6.83 -2.24
N ASP A 118 16.69 -7.79 -1.66
CA ASP A 118 16.36 -9.23 -1.77
C ASP A 118 14.95 -9.51 -1.23
N ARG A 119 14.58 -8.94 -0.07
CA ARG A 119 13.23 -9.08 0.50
C ARG A 119 12.15 -8.54 -0.43
N PHE A 120 12.37 -7.36 -1.02
CA PHE A 120 11.43 -6.77 -1.95
C PHE A 120 11.27 -7.64 -3.21
N CYS A 121 12.38 -8.08 -3.80
CA CYS A 121 12.36 -8.87 -5.03
C CYS A 121 11.79 -10.28 -4.83
N ASP A 122 12.10 -10.93 -3.71
CA ASP A 122 11.51 -12.21 -3.35
C ASP A 122 9.99 -12.10 -3.16
N ALA A 123 9.52 -11.06 -2.46
CA ALA A 123 8.11 -10.79 -2.29
C ALA A 123 7.42 -10.52 -3.64
N LEU A 124 8.02 -9.69 -4.49
CA LEU A 124 7.46 -9.36 -5.81
C LEU A 124 7.42 -10.59 -6.75
N SER A 125 8.40 -11.48 -6.69
CA SER A 125 8.48 -12.69 -7.53
C SER A 125 7.34 -13.69 -7.29
N SER A 126 6.78 -13.67 -6.08
CA SER A 126 5.76 -14.63 -5.62
C SER A 126 4.39 -13.99 -5.38
N ALA A 127 4.29 -12.67 -5.45
CA ALA A 127 3.03 -11.95 -5.30
C ALA A 127 2.10 -12.20 -6.50
N PHE A 128 0.88 -12.65 -6.20
CA PHE A 128 -0.15 -12.92 -7.20
C PHE A 128 -1.41 -12.09 -6.95
N ILE A 129 -2.05 -11.68 -8.04
CA ILE A 129 -3.35 -11.05 -8.13
C ILE A 129 -4.38 -12.18 -8.10
N MET A 130 -5.29 -12.11 -7.14
CA MET A 130 -6.44 -13.01 -7.05
C MET A 130 -7.54 -12.54 -8.00
N ASP A 131 -8.10 -13.48 -8.78
CA ASP A 131 -9.19 -13.31 -9.75
C ASP A 131 -10.22 -14.45 -9.62
#